data_AF-A0A6B3R7F8-F1
#
_entry.id   AF-A0A6B3R7F8-F1
#
_cell.length_a   1.000
_cell.length_b   1.000
_cell.length_c   1.000
_cell.angle_alpha   90.00
_cell.angle_beta   90.00
_cell.angle_gamma   90.00
#
_symmetry.space_group_name_H-M   'P 1'
#
loop_
_entity.id
_entity.type
_entity.pdbx_description
1 polymer ?
#
loop_
_entity_poly.entity_id
_entity_poly.type
_entity_poly.pdbx_seq_one_letter_code
_entity_poly.pdbx_strand_id
1 'polypeptide(L)'
;MILSPPKKEQLLSFIKSHYVDYHDVRLLIAKDLEEDITTQMEEDETLSFDDALKRTYKTYGVIGFSDASEAYMNKINTYFYKKVLLKILRDELLKAYQEHFLSEKLSTHSNLSKSNSE
;
A
#
# COMPACT_ATOMS: atom_id res chain seq x y z
N MET A 1 -22.61 2.68 -5.57
CA MET A 1 -22.70 1.24 -5.91
C MET A 1 -21.35 0.57 -5.67
N ILE A 2 -21.27 -0.75 -5.41
CA ILE A 2 -19.99 -1.49 -5.36
C ILE A 2 -19.97 -2.46 -6.54
N LEU A 3 -18.88 -2.50 -7.32
CA LEU A 3 -18.79 -3.41 -8.46
C LEU A 3 -18.75 -4.87 -8.02
N SER A 4 -19.34 -5.76 -8.81
CA SER A 4 -19.28 -7.21 -8.57
C SER A 4 -17.85 -7.73 -8.74
N PRO A 5 -17.46 -8.83 -8.03
CA PRO A 5 -16.11 -9.37 -8.12
C PRO A 5 -15.61 -9.66 -9.55
N PRO A 6 -16.43 -10.22 -10.48
CA PRO A 6 -15.99 -10.43 -11.86
C PRO A 6 -15.64 -9.13 -12.60
N LYS A 7 -16.37 -8.04 -12.34
CA LYS A 7 -16.07 -6.72 -12.93
C LYS A 7 -14.77 -6.15 -12.38
N LYS A 8 -14.45 -6.40 -11.10
CA LYS A 8 -13.15 -6.02 -10.51
C LYS A 8 -11.99 -6.79 -11.13
N GLU A 9 -12.16 -8.08 -11.39
CA GLU A 9 -11.15 -8.87 -12.11
C GLU A 9 -10.96 -8.39 -13.55
N GLN A 10 -12.05 -7.98 -14.21
CA GLN A 10 -12.01 -7.36 -15.53
C GLN A 10 -11.23 -6.04 -15.50
N LEU A 11 -11.45 -5.18 -14.49
CA LEU A 11 -10.66 -3.96 -14.29
C LEU A 11 -9.17 -4.27 -14.12
N LEU A 12 -8.82 -5.21 -13.24
CA LEU A 12 -7.42 -5.56 -13.01
C LEU A 12 -6.73 -6.11 -14.26
N SER A 13 -7.46 -6.91 -15.05
CA SER A 13 -6.97 -7.44 -16.33
C SER A 13 -6.80 -6.34 -17.37
N PHE A 14 -7.76 -5.42 -17.46
CA PHE A 14 -7.71 -4.25 -18.31
C PHE A 14 -6.49 -3.38 -17.97
N ILE A 15 -6.35 -2.97 -16.70
CA ILE A 15 -5.23 -2.13 -16.24
C ILE A 15 -3.88 -2.82 -16.50
N LYS A 16 -3.79 -4.13 -16.29
CA LYS A 16 -2.58 -4.91 -16.62
C LYS A 16 -2.26 -4.87 -18.12
N SER A 17 -3.27 -5.01 -18.99
CA SER A 17 -3.08 -4.91 -20.44
C SER A 17 -2.65 -3.52 -20.91
N HIS A 18 -2.85 -2.50 -20.08
CA HIS A 18 -2.39 -1.13 -20.27
C HIS A 18 -1.07 -0.82 -19.53
N TYR A 19 -0.19 -1.82 -19.44
CA TYR A 19 1.21 -1.70 -19.01
C TYR A 19 1.43 -1.28 -17.54
N VAL A 20 0.50 -1.60 -16.65
CA VAL A 20 0.69 -1.41 -15.20
C VAL A 20 1.08 -2.73 -14.55
N ASP A 21 2.37 -2.91 -14.27
CA ASP A 21 2.92 -4.20 -13.84
C ASP A 21 2.83 -4.48 -12.34
N TYR A 22 2.90 -3.45 -11.50
CA TYR A 22 2.83 -3.60 -10.06
C TYR A 22 1.39 -3.84 -9.59
N HIS A 23 1.17 -4.93 -8.86
CA HIS A 23 -0.18 -5.31 -8.42
C HIS A 23 -0.82 -4.24 -7.53
N ASP A 24 -0.06 -3.70 -6.58
CA ASP A 24 -0.54 -2.69 -5.64
C ASP A 24 -0.96 -1.40 -6.37
N VAL A 25 -0.20 -1.02 -7.40
CA VAL A 25 -0.54 0.12 -8.27
C VAL A 25 -1.83 -0.17 -9.05
N ARG A 26 -1.99 -1.39 -9.60
CA ARG A 26 -3.24 -1.80 -10.27
C ARG A 26 -4.45 -1.73 -9.32
N LEU A 27 -4.31 -2.15 -8.06
CA LEU A 27 -5.39 -2.08 -7.09
C LEU A 27 -5.83 -0.64 -6.81
N LEU A 28 -4.87 0.29 -6.74
CA LEU A 28 -5.15 1.70 -6.53
C LEU A 28 -5.83 2.34 -7.74
N ILE A 29 -5.34 2.08 -8.95
CA ILE A 29 -6.00 2.55 -10.18
C ILE A 29 -7.38 1.91 -10.34
N ALA A 30 -7.54 0.62 -10.04
CA ALA A 30 -8.84 -0.06 -10.11
C ALA A 30 -9.87 0.55 -9.17
N LYS A 31 -9.44 1.04 -8.00
CA LYS A 31 -10.32 1.74 -7.07
C LYS A 31 -10.85 3.04 -7.69
N ASP A 32 -10.00 3.85 -8.30
CA ASP A 32 -10.42 5.10 -8.93
C ASP A 32 -11.35 4.82 -10.13
N LEU A 33 -11.00 3.84 -10.97
CA LEU A 33 -11.88 3.43 -12.08
C LEU A 33 -13.24 2.93 -11.58
N GLU A 34 -13.27 2.17 -10.49
CA GLU A 34 -14.52 1.69 -9.87
C GLU A 34 -15.40 2.85 -9.42
N GLU A 35 -14.81 3.89 -8.81
CA GLU A 35 -15.52 5.10 -8.40
C GLU A 35 -16.12 5.82 -9.62
N ASP A 36 -15.31 6.15 -10.63
CA ASP A 36 -15.75 6.87 -11.82
C ASP A 36 -16.80 6.12 -12.65
N ILE A 37 -16.62 4.80 -12.81
CA ILE A 37 -17.56 3.95 -13.57
C ILE A 37 -18.90 3.87 -12.83
N THR A 38 -18.85 3.70 -11.52
CA THR A 38 -20.04 3.64 -10.69
C THR A 38 -20.84 4.93 -10.80
N THR A 39 -20.17 6.08 -10.65
CA THR A 39 -20.84 7.38 -10.78
C THR A 39 -21.48 7.55 -12.15
N GLN A 40 -20.78 7.20 -13.24
CA GLN A 40 -21.35 7.27 -14.59
C GLN A 40 -22.58 6.37 -14.77
N MET A 41 -22.55 5.15 -14.24
CA MET A 41 -23.68 4.21 -14.35
C MET A 41 -24.85 4.59 -13.43
N GLU A 42 -24.60 5.32 -12.34
CA GLU A 42 -25.64 5.90 -11.48
C GLU A 42 -26.30 7.12 -12.14
N GLU A 43 -25.55 7.91 -12.91
CA GLU A 43 -26.07 9.05 -13.68
C GLU A 43 -26.84 8.61 -14.94
N ASP A 44 -26.41 7.51 -15.57
CA ASP A 44 -27.05 6.92 -16.76
C ASP A 44 -27.17 5.40 -16.59
N GLU A 45 -28.34 4.94 -16.16
CA GLU A 45 -28.63 3.51 -15.94
C GLU A 45 -28.56 2.67 -17.23
N THR A 46 -28.60 3.31 -18.42
CA THR A 46 -28.50 2.62 -19.70
C THR A 46 -27.04 2.40 -20.14
N LEU A 47 -26.09 3.06 -19.47
CA LEU A 47 -24.68 2.97 -19.78
C LEU A 47 -24.11 1.59 -19.41
N SER A 48 -23.51 0.93 -20.38
CA SER A 48 -22.85 -0.35 -20.15
C SER A 48 -21.54 -0.17 -19.36
N PHE A 49 -21.16 -1.18 -18.60
CA PHE A 49 -19.88 -1.18 -17.88
C PHE A 49 -18.68 -0.97 -18.81
N ASP A 50 -18.68 -1.61 -19.98
CA ASP A 50 -17.56 -1.51 -20.93
C ASP A 50 -17.46 -0.11 -21.54
N ASP A 51 -18.60 0.55 -21.78
CA ASP A 51 -18.60 1.92 -22.31
C ASP A 51 -18.21 2.93 -21.24
N ALA A 52 -18.66 2.74 -19.99
CA ALA A 52 -18.20 3.51 -18.84
C ALA A 52 -16.69 3.35 -18.64
N LEU A 53 -16.16 2.12 -18.68
CA LEU A 53 -14.72 1.85 -18.58
C LEU A 53 -13.92 2.54 -19.69
N LYS A 54 -14.37 2.46 -20.94
CA LYS A 54 -13.73 3.15 -22.07
C LYS A 54 -13.78 4.67 -21.89
N ARG A 55 -14.89 5.22 -21.40
CA ARG A 55 -15.05 6.66 -21.15
C ARG A 55 -14.12 7.12 -20.03
N THR A 56 -14.04 6.39 -18.92
CA THR A 56 -13.09 6.67 -17.84
C THR A 56 -11.66 6.56 -18.33
N TYR A 57 -11.29 5.49 -19.04
CA TYR A 57 -9.92 5.32 -19.54
C TYR A 57 -9.47 6.47 -20.46
N LYS A 58 -10.37 7.04 -21.27
CA LYS A 58 -10.06 8.19 -22.12
C LYS A 58 -9.63 9.44 -21.34
N THR A 59 -10.02 9.60 -20.08
CA THR A 59 -9.61 10.77 -19.26
C THR A 59 -8.12 10.74 -18.91
N TYR A 60 -7.48 9.57 -18.99
CA TYR A 60 -6.04 9.38 -18.80
C TYR A 60 -5.21 9.80 -20.03
N GLY A 61 -5.87 10.18 -21.14
CA GLY A 61 -5.21 10.68 -22.33
C GLY A 61 -4.38 9.65 -23.10
N VAL A 62 -3.49 10.13 -23.96
CA VAL A 62 -2.74 9.29 -24.92
C VAL A 62 -1.73 8.38 -24.23
N ILE A 63 -1.16 8.82 -23.10
CA ILE A 63 -0.15 8.08 -22.33
C ILE A 63 -0.75 7.05 -21.36
N GLY A 64 -2.09 6.95 -21.31
CA GLY A 64 -2.81 6.00 -20.48
C GLY A 64 -2.44 6.13 -18.99
N PHE A 65 -2.18 5.00 -18.34
CA PHE A 65 -1.95 4.95 -16.90
C PHE A 65 -0.56 5.41 -16.43
N SER A 66 0.29 5.98 -17.31
CA SER A 66 1.66 6.34 -16.95
C SER A 66 1.73 7.30 -15.76
N ASP A 67 1.05 8.45 -15.84
CA ASP A 67 1.06 9.47 -14.79
C ASP A 67 0.44 8.94 -13.48
N ALA A 68 -0.68 8.22 -13.60
CA ALA A 68 -1.34 7.63 -12.45
C ALA A 68 -0.46 6.57 -11.77
N SER A 69 0.25 5.76 -12.56
CA SER A 69 1.18 4.76 -12.04
C SER A 69 2.32 5.40 -11.27
N GLU A 70 2.92 6.46 -11.81
CA GLU A 70 3.97 7.22 -11.13
C GLU A 70 3.46 7.83 -9.83
N ALA A 71 2.30 8.50 -9.86
CA ALA A 71 1.68 9.09 -8.68
C ALA A 71 1.44 8.04 -7.57
N TYR A 72 0.93 6.86 -7.95
CA TYR A 72 0.66 5.79 -7.00
C TYR A 72 1.92 5.12 -6.47
N MET A 73 2.93 4.89 -7.31
CA MET A 73 4.24 4.43 -6.86
C MET A 73 4.85 5.39 -5.83
N ASN A 74 4.80 6.69 -6.10
CA ASN A 74 5.29 7.73 -5.19
C ASN A 74 4.51 7.75 -3.86
N LYS A 75 3.20 7.53 -3.91
CA LYS A 75 2.34 7.43 -2.72
C LYS A 75 2.69 6.20 -1.87
N ILE A 76 2.89 5.04 -2.49
CA ILE A 76 3.30 3.80 -1.82
C ILE A 76 4.69 4.00 -1.19
N ASN A 77 5.66 4.53 -1.93
CA ASN A 77 7.01 4.86 -1.46
C ASN A 77 7.01 5.82 -0.27
N THR A 78 6.18 6.85 -0.33
CA THR A 78 6.14 7.85 0.74
C THR A 78 5.42 7.34 1.98
N TYR A 79 4.27 6.70 1.83
CA TYR A 79 3.44 6.32 2.96
C TYR A 79 3.84 4.98 3.55
N PHE A 80 3.91 3.94 2.72
CA PHE A 80 4.12 2.57 3.18
C PHE A 80 5.59 2.37 3.57
N TYR A 81 6.51 2.60 2.64
CA TYR A 81 7.91 2.29 2.89
C TYR A 81 8.52 3.16 3.99
N LYS A 82 8.26 4.48 4.04
CA LYS A 82 8.80 5.31 5.13
C LYS A 82 8.20 4.92 6.49
N LYS A 83 6.88 4.77 6.59
CA LYS A 83 6.22 4.52 7.88
C LYS A 83 6.53 3.12 8.41
N VAL A 84 6.49 2.11 7.54
CA VAL A 84 6.79 0.72 7.89
C VAL A 84 8.26 0.58 8.26
N LEU A 85 9.18 1.15 7.47
CA LEU A 85 10.61 1.07 7.77
C LEU A 85 10.97 1.81 9.07
N LEU A 86 10.41 3.00 9.31
CA LEU A 86 10.60 3.73 10.57
C LEU A 86 10.04 2.96 11.78
N LYS A 87 8.93 2.24 11.59
CA LYS A 87 8.36 1.39 12.64
C LYS A 87 9.29 0.21 12.94
N ILE A 88 9.72 -0.52 11.90
CA ILE A 88 10.65 -1.64 12.04
C ILE A 88 11.95 -1.20 12.72
N LEU A 89 12.56 -0.10 12.25
CA LEU A 89 13.79 0.43 12.84
C LEU A 89 13.61 0.77 14.33
N ARG A 90 12.51 1.43 14.69
CA ARG A 90 12.20 1.77 16.07
C ARG A 90 12.01 0.52 16.93
N ASP A 91 11.28 -0.46 16.44
CA ASP A 91 10.98 -1.70 17.16
C ASP A 91 12.28 -2.51 17.38
N GLU A 92 13.16 -2.60 16.38
CA GLU A 92 14.47 -3.24 16.50
C GLU A 92 15.41 -2.48 17.45
N LEU A 93 15.46 -1.14 17.38
CA LEU A 93 16.24 -0.32 18.31
C LEU A 93 15.74 -0.45 19.76
N LEU A 94 14.42 -0.52 19.95
CA LEU A 94 13.82 -0.72 21.28
C LEU A 94 14.22 -2.07 21.88
N LYS A 95 14.23 -3.15 21.08
CA LYS A 95 14.70 -4.47 21.52
C LYS A 95 16.17 -4.42 21.93
N ALA A 96 17.03 -3.90 21.05
CA ALA A 96 18.48 -3.82 21.32
C ALA A 96 18.79 -3.01 22.59
N TYR A 97 18.09 -1.90 22.79
CA TYR A 97 18.21 -1.09 24.00
C TYR A 97 17.78 -1.86 25.26
N GLN A 98 16.66 -2.58 25.21
CA GLN A 98 16.18 -3.40 26.32
C GLN A 98 17.17 -4.52 26.67
N GLU A 99 17.69 -5.23 25.66
CA GLU A 99 18.68 -6.30 25.84
C GLU A 99 19.98 -5.78 26.46
N HIS A 100 20.50 -4.64 25.98
CA HIS A 100 21.68 -4.00 26.56
C HIS A 100 21.44 -3.64 28.04
N PHE A 101 20.33 -2.99 28.34
CA PHE A 101 19.97 -2.59 29.72
C PHE A 101 19.83 -3.80 30.66
N LEU A 102 19.22 -4.89 30.19
CA LEU A 102 19.10 -6.15 30.95
C LEU A 102 20.47 -6.77 31.24
N SER A 103 21.37 -6.80 30.26
CA SER A 103 22.73 -7.34 30.42
C SER A 103 23.56 -6.56 31.44
N GLU A 104 23.43 -5.22 31.45
CA GLU A 104 24.14 -4.33 32.36
C GLU A 104 23.65 -4.49 33.82
N LYS A 105 22.32 -4.58 34.02
CA LYS A 105 21.71 -4.90 35.32
C LYS A 105 22.12 -6.26 35.88
N LEU A 106 22.20 -7.30 35.04
CA LEU A 106 22.61 -8.64 35.47
C LEU A 106 24.09 -8.69 35.88
N SER A 107 24.96 -7.97 35.15
CA SER A 107 26.39 -7.89 35.47
C SER A 107 26.66 -7.19 36.82
N THR A 108 25.96 -6.08 37.11
CA THR A 108 26.10 -5.31 38.35
C THR A 108 25.60 -6.04 39.58
N HIS A 109 24.47 -6.77 39.49
CA HIS A 109 23.98 -7.60 40.60
C HIS A 109 24.87 -8.82 40.88
N SER A 110 25.50 -9.43 39.86
CA SER A 110 26.43 -10.54 40.07
C SER A 110 27.68 -10.14 40.85
N ASN A 111 28.19 -8.92 40.59
CA ASN A 111 29.38 -8.39 41.27
C ASN A 111 29.10 -7.98 42.72
N LEU A 112 27.90 -7.49 43.06
CA LEU A 112 27.51 -7.22 44.45
C LEU A 112 27.31 -8.48 45.29
N SER A 113 26.89 -9.61 44.69
CA SER A 113 26.73 -10.87 45.44
C SER A 113 28.08 -11.51 45.82
N LYS A 114 29.11 -11.30 44.99
CA LYS A 114 30.46 -11.85 45.22
C LYS A 114 31.28 -11.02 46.22
N SER A 115 31.01 -9.73 46.39
CA SER A 115 31.74 -8.89 47.37
C SER A 115 31.18 -8.98 48.80
N ASN A 116 30.04 -9.64 49.01
CA ASN A 116 29.43 -9.84 50.33
C ASN A 116 29.69 -11.26 50.88
N SER A 117 30.58 -12.03 50.24
CA SER A 117 30.97 -13.40 50.63
C SER A 117 32.48 -13.55 50.93
N GLU A 118 33.22 -12.45 51.03
CA GLU A 118 34.58 -12.37 51.59
C GLU A 118 34.54 -11.70 52.97
#